data_AF-A0A8C7Y988-F1
#
_entry.id   AF-A0A8C7Y988-F1
#
_cell.length_a   1.000
_cell.length_b   1.000
_cell.length_c   1.000
_cell.angle_alpha   90.00
_cell.angle_beta   90.00
_cell.angle_gamma   90.00
#
_symmetry.space_group_name_H-M   'P 1'
#
loop_
_entity.id
_entity.type
_entity.pdbx_description
1 polymer ?
#
loop_
_entity_poly.entity_id
_entity_poly.type
_entity_poly.pdbx_seq_one_letter_code
_entity_poly.pdbx_strand_id
1 'polypeptide(L)'
;ESSSRSVIFKKVSRDKSVAVYLAKRDFVDHCDFVDPVDGVVVIDPTQLKGRKVYVMLSCTFRYGRQDMDVMGVAFRRDLFLVTRQVYPELQDKEKLTHTKIQQKLLRKLGDNAFPFFFEFPDNLPCSVSLQPGPLDEGKKCAVEFEVKAFCGEAQDEKIDKQSSVRLTIRKIQFSPENTELAPAAEMTFEFLMSEKPLQVKLSLQKETFYHGEPLKANVEITNSSSRNIKDISLSVEQVTNVVLYSNDKYVKSVAKEETDDSVPSGTTLKKEYTLHPLLAYNKDRRGIALDGRLKHEDTNLASSSIVKQEVLKEVQGMLVSYKVQAGVLSGFCGVAAE
;
A
#
# COMPACT_ATOMS: atom_id res chain seq x y z
N GLU A 1 10.16 -32.49 3.88
CA GLU A 1 9.95 -31.65 2.68
C GLU A 1 8.47 -31.65 2.29
N SER A 2 7.67 -30.75 2.85
CA SER A 2 6.29 -30.57 2.38
C SER A 2 6.32 -29.73 1.11
N SER A 3 6.14 -30.33 -0.07
CA SER A 3 6.03 -29.58 -1.31
C SER A 3 4.81 -28.65 -1.20
N SER A 4 5.03 -27.37 -0.91
CA SER A 4 3.96 -26.39 -0.94
C SER A 4 3.36 -26.40 -2.35
N ARG A 5 2.07 -26.71 -2.43
CA ARG A 5 1.34 -26.79 -3.70
C ARG A 5 1.36 -25.39 -4.29
N SER A 6 2.17 -25.15 -5.32
CA SER A 6 2.28 -23.83 -5.94
C SER A 6 0.95 -23.44 -6.56
N VAL A 7 0.24 -22.50 -5.93
CA VAL A 7 -1.01 -21.94 -6.45
C VAL A 7 -0.68 -21.11 -7.69
N ILE A 8 -1.40 -21.33 -8.79
CA ILE A 8 -1.26 -20.56 -10.03
C ILE A 8 -2.57 -19.85 -10.32
N PHE A 9 -2.50 -18.54 -10.55
CA PHE A 9 -3.63 -17.72 -10.92
C PHE A 9 -3.75 -17.70 -12.45
N LYS A 10 -4.92 -18.05 -12.96
CA LYS A 10 -5.23 -18.02 -14.39
C LYS A 10 -6.40 -17.08 -14.65
N LYS A 11 -6.36 -16.35 -15.76
CA LYS A 11 -7.54 -15.70 -16.32
C LYS A 11 -7.53 -15.78 -17.84
N VAL A 12 -8.71 -15.92 -18.43
CA VAL A 12 -8.90 -16.09 -19.87
C VAL A 12 -9.69 -14.90 -20.41
N SER A 13 -9.39 -14.48 -21.64
CA SER A 13 -10.17 -13.50 -22.40
C SER A 13 -11.58 -14.02 -22.68
N ARG A 14 -12.50 -13.14 -23.08
CA ARG A 14 -13.90 -13.53 -23.30
C ARG A 14 -14.06 -14.39 -24.55
N ASP A 15 -13.32 -14.05 -25.60
CA ASP A 15 -13.22 -14.81 -26.85
C ASP A 15 -12.33 -16.06 -26.74
N LYS A 16 -11.70 -16.26 -25.57
CA LYS A 16 -10.75 -17.36 -25.27
C LYS A 16 -9.48 -17.37 -26.12
N SER A 17 -9.20 -16.30 -26.86
CA SER A 17 -7.99 -16.19 -27.68
C SER A 17 -6.70 -16.08 -26.86
N VAL A 18 -6.78 -15.52 -25.64
CA VAL A 18 -5.62 -15.27 -24.77
C VAL A 18 -5.91 -15.65 -23.33
N ALA A 19 -4.98 -16.33 -22.67
CA ALA A 19 -5.02 -16.61 -21.25
C ALA A 19 -3.71 -16.21 -20.55
N VAL A 20 -3.81 -15.58 -19.39
CA VAL A 20 -2.65 -15.17 -18.58
C VAL A 20 -2.54 -16.06 -17.34
N TYR A 21 -1.32 -16.48 -17.03
CA TYR A 21 -0.95 -17.26 -15.86
C TYR A 21 0.09 -16.48 -15.04
N LEU A 22 -0.18 -16.33 -13.75
CA LEU A 22 0.73 -15.70 -12.77
C LEU A 22 0.92 -16.64 -11.58
N ALA A 23 2.14 -16.70 -11.05
CA ALA A 23 2.46 -17.49 -9.86
C ALA A 23 1.94 -16.86 -8.56
N LYS A 24 1.86 -15.52 -8.54
CA LYS A 24 1.44 -14.72 -7.39
C LYS A 24 0.71 -13.47 -7.86
N ARG A 25 -0.02 -12.84 -6.94
CA ARG A 25 -0.70 -11.55 -7.17
C ARG A 25 -0.07 -10.40 -6.39
N ASP A 26 0.71 -10.71 -5.38
CA ASP A 26 1.40 -9.73 -4.55
C ASP A 26 2.89 -9.78 -4.87
N PHE A 27 3.44 -8.62 -5.16
CA PHE A 27 4.83 -8.40 -5.51
C PHE A 27 5.43 -7.50 -4.44
N VAL A 28 6.44 -8.01 -3.74
CA VAL A 28 7.01 -7.36 -2.58
C VAL A 28 8.05 -6.34 -3.02
N ASP A 29 7.94 -5.13 -2.50
CA ASP A 29 8.96 -4.09 -2.54
C ASP A 29 9.83 -4.23 -1.29
N HIS A 30 11.12 -4.52 -1.49
CA HIS A 30 12.12 -4.72 -0.44
C HIS A 30 12.99 -3.48 -0.23
N CYS A 31 12.53 -2.29 -0.66
CA CYS A 31 13.27 -1.01 -0.67
C CYS A 31 14.41 -0.96 -1.69
N ASP A 32 15.24 -2.00 -1.76
CA ASP A 32 16.38 -2.07 -2.68
C ASP A 32 15.96 -2.51 -4.07
N PHE A 33 15.09 -3.52 -4.13
CA PHE A 33 14.51 -4.07 -5.35
C PHE A 33 13.06 -4.48 -5.13
N VAL A 34 12.32 -4.64 -6.23
CA VAL A 34 10.94 -5.14 -6.22
C VAL A 34 10.91 -6.49 -6.91
N ASP A 35 10.15 -7.43 -6.35
CA ASP A 35 9.87 -8.71 -7.00
C ASP A 35 9.31 -8.47 -8.43
N PRO A 36 9.94 -9.01 -9.48
CA PRO A 36 9.48 -8.78 -10.84
C PRO A 36 8.16 -9.50 -11.14
N VAL A 37 7.43 -8.99 -12.12
CA VAL A 37 6.20 -9.61 -12.62
C VAL A 37 6.52 -10.65 -13.68
N ASP A 38 6.52 -11.90 -13.24
CA ASP A 38 6.73 -13.06 -14.11
C ASP A 38 5.42 -13.78 -14.42
N GLY A 39 5.18 -14.03 -15.71
CA GLY A 39 4.02 -14.81 -16.12
C GLY A 39 4.20 -15.53 -17.44
N VAL A 40 3.14 -16.23 -17.82
CA VAL A 40 3.03 -16.92 -19.11
C VAL A 40 1.68 -16.55 -19.73
N VAL A 41 1.70 -16.23 -21.02
CA VAL A 41 0.52 -16.08 -21.85
C VAL A 41 0.34 -17.32 -22.70
N VAL A 42 -0.88 -17.84 -22.77
CA VAL A 42 -1.26 -18.88 -23.73
C VAL A 42 -2.16 -18.26 -24.78
N ILE A 43 -1.87 -18.56 -26.03
CA ILE A 43 -2.63 -18.07 -27.19
C ILE A 43 -3.37 -19.22 -27.88
N ASP A 44 -4.51 -18.90 -28.49
CA ASP A 44 -5.18 -19.76 -29.46
C ASP A 44 -4.86 -19.25 -30.88
N PRO A 45 -3.99 -19.92 -31.65
CA PRO A 45 -3.60 -19.48 -32.99
C PRO A 45 -4.79 -19.36 -33.96
N THR A 46 -5.82 -20.19 -33.81
CA THR A 46 -7.01 -20.18 -34.67
C THR A 46 -7.84 -18.92 -34.43
N GLN A 47 -7.99 -18.49 -33.18
CA GLN A 47 -8.69 -17.24 -32.83
C GLN A 47 -7.85 -15.99 -33.08
N LEU A 48 -6.52 -16.12 -33.02
CA LEU A 48 -5.60 -15.00 -33.19
C LEU A 48 -5.62 -14.45 -34.62
N LYS A 49 -5.82 -15.31 -35.63
CA LYS A 49 -5.90 -14.97 -37.06
C LYS A 49 -4.71 -14.11 -37.54
N GLY A 50 -3.51 -14.43 -37.06
CA GLY A 50 -2.28 -13.72 -37.44
C GLY A 50 -2.03 -12.39 -36.72
N ARG A 51 -2.91 -11.97 -35.80
CA ARG A 51 -2.69 -10.78 -34.96
C ARG A 51 -1.53 -11.00 -33.99
N LYS A 52 -1.01 -9.89 -33.44
CA LYS A 52 0.04 -9.91 -32.42
C LYS A 52 -0.59 -9.94 -31.04
N VAL A 53 0.15 -10.46 -30.06
CA VAL A 53 -0.23 -10.44 -28.64
C VAL A 53 0.73 -9.58 -27.88
N TYR A 54 0.17 -8.67 -27.11
CA TYR A 54 0.88 -7.75 -26.24
C TYR A 54 0.50 -8.02 -24.79
N VAL A 55 1.44 -7.78 -23.89
CA VAL A 55 1.20 -7.71 -22.44
C VAL A 55 1.61 -6.33 -21.97
N MET A 56 0.77 -5.74 -21.14
CA MET A 56 0.95 -4.41 -20.58
C MET A 56 0.93 -4.50 -19.06
N LEU A 57 1.92 -3.89 -18.42
CA LEU A 57 1.91 -3.58 -17.00
C LEU A 57 1.59 -2.09 -16.84
N SER A 58 0.56 -1.76 -16.08
CA SER A 58 0.18 -0.38 -15.80
C SER A 58 0.02 -0.14 -14.31
N CYS A 59 0.55 1.00 -13.83
CA CYS A 59 0.20 1.60 -12.55
C CYS A 59 -0.69 2.81 -12.81
N THR A 60 -1.87 2.81 -12.21
CA THR A 60 -2.88 3.83 -12.46
C THR A 60 -3.40 4.39 -11.15
N PHE A 61 -3.40 5.72 -11.03
CA PHE A 61 -4.14 6.43 -10.01
C PHE A 61 -5.58 6.63 -10.49
N ARG A 62 -6.56 6.20 -9.70
CA ARG A 62 -7.99 6.42 -9.96
C ARG A 62 -8.58 7.30 -8.87
N TYR A 63 -9.31 8.34 -9.26
CA TYR A 63 -9.97 9.30 -8.37
C TYR A 63 -11.36 9.68 -8.87
N GLY A 64 -12.39 9.53 -8.05
CA GLY A 64 -13.76 9.97 -8.36
C GLY A 64 -14.65 8.80 -8.77
N ARG A 65 -15.60 9.00 -9.71
CA ARG A 65 -16.42 7.91 -10.26
C ARG A 65 -16.03 7.61 -11.71
N GLN A 66 -16.22 6.36 -12.12
CA GLN A 66 -15.82 5.89 -13.45
C GLN A 66 -16.59 6.59 -14.60
N ASP A 67 -17.77 7.14 -14.32
CA ASP A 67 -18.65 7.87 -15.24
C ASP A 67 -18.40 9.40 -15.25
N MET A 68 -17.50 9.91 -14.40
CA MET A 68 -17.20 11.33 -14.24
C MET A 68 -16.04 11.84 -15.12
N ASP A 69 -15.66 11.12 -16.19
CA ASP A 69 -14.73 11.64 -17.21
C ASP A 69 -15.42 12.74 -18.06
N VAL A 70 -15.82 13.84 -17.41
CA VAL A 70 -16.45 15.03 -18.03
C VAL A 70 -16.00 16.27 -17.24
N MET A 71 -15.68 17.35 -17.96
CA MET A 71 -15.17 18.64 -17.44
C MET A 71 -13.69 18.70 -17.04
N GLY A 72 -12.78 18.02 -17.76
CA GLY A 72 -11.35 18.34 -17.72
C GLY A 72 -10.54 17.80 -16.52
N VAL A 73 -11.15 17.08 -15.59
CA VAL A 73 -10.43 16.30 -14.56
C VAL A 73 -10.56 14.82 -14.92
N ALA A 74 -9.45 14.19 -15.33
CA ALA A 74 -9.46 12.77 -15.66
C ALA A 74 -9.67 11.95 -14.37
N PHE A 75 -10.68 11.06 -14.37
CA PHE A 75 -10.91 10.07 -13.29
C PHE A 75 -9.70 9.15 -13.10
N ARG A 76 -8.85 9.07 -14.11
CA ARG A 76 -7.78 8.11 -14.26
C ARG A 76 -6.52 8.82 -14.72
N ARG A 77 -5.42 8.63 -14.00
CA ARG A 77 -4.07 9.02 -14.41
C ARG A 77 -3.17 7.80 -14.42
N ASP A 78 -2.57 7.51 -15.57
CA ASP A 78 -1.57 6.46 -15.66
C ASP A 78 -0.23 7.02 -15.14
N LEU A 79 0.27 6.44 -14.05
CA LEU A 79 1.55 6.79 -13.42
C LEU A 79 2.70 6.05 -14.10
N PHE A 80 2.43 4.85 -14.58
CA PHE A 80 3.36 4.02 -15.32
C PHE A 80 2.60 3.13 -16.29
N LEU A 81 3.16 2.96 -17.49
CA LEU A 81 2.62 2.07 -18.49
C LEU A 81 3.78 1.56 -19.34
N VAL A 82 3.92 0.24 -19.39
CA VAL A 82 4.88 -0.42 -20.27
C VAL A 82 4.17 -1.58 -20.97
N THR A 83 4.36 -1.67 -22.27
CA THR A 83 3.79 -2.74 -23.10
C THR A 83 4.91 -3.47 -23.81
N ARG A 84 4.82 -4.79 -23.84
CA ARG A 84 5.76 -5.68 -24.52
C ARG A 84 5.00 -6.59 -25.47
N GLN A 85 5.54 -6.78 -26.68
CA GLN A 85 5.07 -7.78 -27.61
C GLN A 85 5.54 -9.16 -27.13
N VAL A 86 4.59 -10.08 -26.96
CA VAL A 86 4.86 -11.46 -26.53
C VAL A 86 4.72 -12.42 -27.71
N TYR A 87 3.83 -12.14 -28.65
CA TYR A 87 3.70 -12.91 -29.89
C TYR A 87 3.52 -11.98 -31.10
N PRO A 88 4.19 -12.23 -32.24
CA PRO A 88 5.30 -13.18 -32.40
C PRO A 88 6.49 -12.78 -31.52
N GLU A 89 7.25 -13.76 -31.05
CA GLU A 89 8.42 -13.52 -30.20
C GLU A 89 9.47 -12.71 -30.96
N LEU A 90 9.95 -11.63 -30.35
CA LEU A 90 10.99 -10.77 -30.93
C LEU A 90 12.41 -11.23 -30.58
N GLN A 91 12.55 -12.08 -29.56
CA GLN A 91 13.83 -12.59 -29.07
C GLN A 91 13.90 -14.10 -29.30
N ASP A 92 15.11 -14.60 -29.57
CA ASP A 92 15.34 -16.03 -29.71
C ASP A 92 14.96 -16.76 -28.40
N LYS A 93 14.15 -17.82 -28.51
CA LYS A 93 13.74 -18.68 -27.38
C LYS A 93 14.94 -19.16 -26.54
N GLU A 94 16.09 -19.39 -27.16
CA GLU A 94 17.30 -19.92 -26.51
C GLU A 94 18.06 -18.88 -25.67
N LYS A 95 17.83 -17.58 -25.92
CA LYS A 95 18.50 -16.50 -25.17
C LYS A 95 17.69 -16.02 -23.97
N LEU A 96 16.43 -16.45 -23.84
CA LEU A 96 15.55 -16.03 -22.77
C LEU A 96 15.87 -16.81 -21.49
N THR A 97 16.29 -16.10 -20.45
CA THR A 97 16.42 -16.68 -19.11
C THR A 97 15.03 -16.79 -18.48
N HIS A 98 14.58 -18.01 -18.20
CA HIS A 98 13.26 -18.27 -17.62
C HIS A 98 13.35 -18.62 -16.14
N THR A 99 12.37 -18.16 -15.36
CA THR A 99 12.24 -18.62 -13.97
C THR A 99 11.83 -20.09 -13.91
N LYS A 100 12.13 -20.76 -12.78
CA LYS A 100 11.73 -22.17 -12.55
C LYS A 100 10.23 -22.40 -12.75
N ILE A 101 9.39 -21.40 -12.45
CA ILE A 101 7.94 -21.49 -12.61
C ILE A 101 7.54 -21.33 -14.07
N GLN A 102 8.12 -20.36 -14.80
CA GLN A 102 7.89 -20.22 -16.24
C GLN A 102 8.27 -21.51 -16.97
N GLN A 103 9.43 -22.12 -16.67
CA GLN A 103 9.83 -23.39 -17.27
C GLN A 103 8.80 -24.51 -17.04
N LYS A 104 8.27 -24.63 -15.82
CA LYS A 104 7.21 -25.61 -15.50
C LYS A 104 5.91 -25.32 -16.26
N LEU A 105 5.52 -24.05 -16.36
CA LEU A 105 4.31 -23.63 -17.06
C LEU A 105 4.42 -23.83 -18.57
N LEU A 106 5.54 -23.45 -19.18
CA LEU A 106 5.80 -23.63 -20.61
C LEU A 106 5.74 -25.12 -20.98
N ARG A 107 6.41 -26.00 -20.21
CA ARG A 107 6.33 -27.45 -20.41
C ARG A 107 4.92 -28.02 -20.27
N LYS A 108 4.10 -27.46 -19.37
CA LYS A 108 2.75 -27.94 -19.09
C LYS A 108 1.70 -27.41 -20.08
N LEU A 109 1.89 -26.20 -20.59
CA LEU A 109 0.91 -25.48 -21.41
C LEU A 109 1.15 -25.68 -22.92
N GLY A 110 2.33 -26.15 -23.31
CA GLY A 110 2.66 -26.51 -24.70
C GLY A 110 3.18 -25.34 -25.54
N ASP A 111 3.26 -25.55 -26.85
CA ASP A 111 4.01 -24.68 -27.77
C ASP A 111 3.41 -23.28 -27.98
N ASN A 112 2.13 -23.11 -27.64
CA ASN A 112 1.42 -21.83 -27.73
C ASN A 112 1.49 -21.02 -26.42
N ALA A 113 2.44 -21.37 -25.54
CA ALA A 113 2.69 -20.68 -24.30
C ALA A 113 3.97 -19.82 -24.42
N PHE A 114 3.86 -18.56 -24.03
CA PHE A 114 4.89 -17.54 -24.22
C PHE A 114 5.15 -16.79 -22.91
N PRO A 115 6.40 -16.70 -22.45
CA PRO A 115 6.72 -16.04 -21.19
C PRO A 115 6.70 -14.51 -21.34
N PHE A 116 6.44 -13.82 -20.24
CA PHE A 116 6.66 -12.38 -20.13
C PHE A 116 7.23 -12.03 -18.76
N PHE A 117 7.87 -10.86 -18.71
CA PHE A 117 8.60 -10.34 -17.57
C PHE A 117 8.44 -8.82 -17.51
N PHE A 118 8.29 -8.24 -16.31
CA PHE A 118 8.38 -6.80 -16.09
C PHE A 118 9.10 -6.50 -14.77
N GLU A 119 9.96 -5.48 -14.81
CA GLU A 119 10.52 -4.85 -13.63
C GLU A 119 9.71 -3.61 -13.27
N PHE A 120 9.61 -3.33 -11.97
CA PHE A 120 9.04 -2.10 -11.47
C PHE A 120 10.15 -1.04 -11.37
N PRO A 121 9.92 0.19 -11.87
CA PRO A 121 10.75 1.33 -11.53
C PRO A 121 10.70 1.66 -10.03
N ASP A 122 11.81 2.18 -9.51
CA ASP A 122 11.98 2.56 -8.10
C ASP A 122 11.05 3.69 -7.64
N ASN A 123 10.58 4.53 -8.55
CA ASN A 123 9.75 5.69 -8.24
C ASN A 123 8.23 5.39 -8.20
N LEU A 124 7.82 4.13 -8.29
CA LEU A 124 6.40 3.77 -8.23
C LEU A 124 5.89 3.57 -6.80
N PRO A 125 4.73 4.15 -6.44
CA PRO A 125 4.11 3.91 -5.14
C PRO A 125 3.63 2.46 -4.98
N CYS A 126 3.38 2.04 -3.74
CA CYS A 126 2.69 0.78 -3.47
C CYS A 126 1.19 0.83 -3.85
N SER A 127 0.57 -0.34 -3.90
CA SER A 127 -0.88 -0.46 -4.06
C SER A 127 -1.58 0.02 -2.80
N VAL A 128 -2.32 1.13 -2.93
CA VAL A 128 -3.03 1.76 -1.81
C VAL A 128 -4.41 2.19 -2.28
N SER A 129 -5.42 1.98 -1.45
CA SER A 129 -6.75 2.53 -1.67
C SER A 129 -7.27 3.26 -0.44
N LEU A 130 -7.98 4.37 -0.65
CA LEU A 130 -8.68 5.07 0.42
C LEU A 130 -10.10 4.52 0.54
N GLN A 131 -10.48 4.21 1.77
CA GLN A 131 -11.80 3.70 2.09
C GLN A 131 -12.87 4.78 1.82
N PRO A 132 -13.88 4.49 0.98
CA PRO A 132 -14.97 5.43 0.72
C PRO A 132 -15.83 5.60 1.98
N GLY A 133 -16.43 6.78 2.13
CA GLY A 133 -17.46 6.99 3.14
C GLY A 133 -18.82 6.42 2.71
N PRO A 134 -19.79 6.31 3.62
CA PRO A 134 -21.15 5.83 3.29
C PRO A 134 -21.83 6.64 2.17
N LEU A 135 -21.56 7.95 2.09
CA LEU A 135 -22.10 8.86 1.08
C LEU A 135 -21.28 8.89 -0.24
N ASP A 136 -20.15 8.20 -0.28
CA ASP A 136 -19.23 8.18 -1.42
C ASP A 136 -19.39 6.91 -2.27
N GLU A 137 -20.58 6.33 -2.30
CA GLU A 137 -20.83 5.12 -3.07
C GLU A 137 -20.49 5.32 -4.56
N GLY A 138 -19.74 4.35 -5.11
CA GLY A 138 -19.21 4.38 -6.46
C GLY A 138 -17.96 5.23 -6.66
N LYS A 139 -17.55 6.04 -5.66
CA LYS A 139 -16.27 6.77 -5.74
C LYS A 139 -15.11 5.86 -5.38
N LYS A 140 -13.98 6.06 -6.07
CA LYS A 140 -12.75 5.33 -5.87
C LYS A 140 -11.58 6.31 -5.80
N CYS A 141 -10.71 6.13 -4.81
CA CYS A 141 -9.43 6.81 -4.74
C CYS A 141 -8.37 5.74 -4.45
N ALA A 142 -7.60 5.34 -5.46
CA ALA A 142 -6.66 4.22 -5.34
C ALA A 142 -5.54 4.25 -6.38
N VAL A 143 -4.37 3.77 -5.97
CA VAL A 143 -3.27 3.35 -6.84
C VAL A 143 -3.44 1.86 -7.11
N GLU A 144 -3.64 1.49 -8.37
CA GLU A 144 -3.82 0.09 -8.78
C GLU A 144 -2.80 -0.34 -9.82
N PHE A 145 -2.33 -1.58 -9.69
CA PHE A 145 -1.52 -2.24 -10.70
C PHE A 145 -2.33 -3.27 -11.47
N GLU A 146 -2.17 -3.29 -12.79
CA GLU A 146 -2.87 -4.21 -13.68
C GLU A 146 -1.89 -4.81 -14.69
N VAL A 147 -1.98 -6.14 -14.84
CA VAL A 147 -1.40 -6.87 -15.97
C VAL A 147 -2.53 -7.13 -16.96
N LYS A 148 -2.37 -6.61 -18.18
CA LYS A 148 -3.35 -6.77 -19.25
C LYS A 148 -2.70 -7.42 -20.46
N ALA A 149 -3.23 -8.55 -20.91
CA ALA A 149 -2.85 -9.15 -22.19
C ALA A 149 -3.94 -8.92 -23.22
N PHE A 150 -3.57 -8.64 -24.46
CA PHE A 150 -4.52 -8.34 -25.53
C PHE A 150 -3.95 -8.64 -26.93
N CYS A 151 -4.86 -8.84 -27.88
CA CYS A 151 -4.54 -8.99 -29.30
C CYS A 151 -4.70 -7.66 -30.06
N GLY A 152 -3.79 -7.37 -30.99
CA GLY A 152 -3.86 -6.18 -31.86
C GLY A 152 -2.91 -6.29 -33.06
N GLU A 153 -3.04 -5.39 -34.04
CA GLU A 153 -2.10 -5.30 -35.16
C GLU A 153 -0.86 -4.48 -34.79
N ALA A 154 -1.07 -3.45 -33.97
CA ALA A 154 -0.05 -2.57 -33.42
C ALA A 154 -0.23 -2.39 -31.90
N GLN A 155 0.83 -1.95 -31.24
CA GLN A 155 0.86 -1.75 -29.78
C GLN A 155 -0.12 -0.67 -29.30
N ASP A 156 -0.28 0.40 -30.09
CA ASP A 156 -1.05 1.60 -29.71
C ASP A 156 -2.50 1.54 -30.23
N GLU A 157 -2.92 0.41 -30.78
CA GLU A 157 -4.28 0.22 -31.28
C GLU A 157 -5.29 0.19 -30.11
N LYS A 158 -6.52 0.64 -30.39
CA LYS A 158 -7.61 0.56 -29.43
C LYS A 158 -7.87 -0.90 -29.05
N ILE A 159 -7.56 -1.23 -27.79
CA ILE A 159 -7.67 -2.59 -27.29
C ILE A 159 -9.13 -3.08 -27.27
N ASP A 160 -9.40 -4.16 -27.99
CA ASP A 160 -10.68 -4.86 -27.95
C ASP A 160 -10.90 -5.55 -26.58
N LYS A 161 -12.10 -5.38 -26.03
CA LYS A 161 -12.50 -5.95 -24.73
C LYS A 161 -12.77 -7.45 -24.81
N GLN A 162 -13.08 -8.00 -25.99
CA GLN A 162 -13.32 -9.43 -26.14
C GLN A 162 -12.01 -10.22 -26.16
N SER A 163 -11.03 -9.73 -26.91
CA SER A 163 -9.68 -10.32 -27.06
C SER A 163 -8.66 -9.87 -26.01
N SER A 164 -9.12 -9.27 -24.91
CA SER A 164 -8.24 -8.86 -23.81
C SER A 164 -8.63 -9.48 -22.48
N VAL A 165 -7.61 -9.68 -21.65
CA VAL A 165 -7.74 -10.20 -20.29
C VAL A 165 -6.93 -9.33 -19.34
N ARG A 166 -7.53 -9.02 -18.19
CA ARG A 166 -6.94 -8.15 -17.16
C ARG A 166 -6.87 -8.82 -15.80
N LEU A 167 -5.72 -8.77 -15.17
CA LEU A 167 -5.46 -9.26 -13.82
C LEU A 167 -4.96 -8.10 -12.97
N THR A 168 -5.68 -7.79 -11.89
CA THR A 168 -5.18 -6.86 -10.87
C THR A 168 -4.13 -7.57 -10.03
N ILE A 169 -3.02 -6.89 -9.80
CA ILE A 169 -1.92 -7.32 -8.92
C ILE A 169 -1.69 -6.23 -7.87
N ARG A 170 -0.96 -6.55 -6.80
CA ARG A 170 -0.56 -5.60 -5.77
C ARG A 170 0.96 -5.50 -5.70
N LYS A 171 1.46 -4.28 -5.58
CA LYS A 171 2.80 -3.97 -5.09
C LYS A 171 2.67 -3.68 -3.59
N ILE A 172 3.30 -4.49 -2.74
CA ILE A 172 3.20 -4.36 -1.27
C ILE A 172 4.57 -4.04 -0.69
N GLN A 173 4.61 -3.16 0.32
CA GLN A 173 5.87 -2.85 1.01
C GLN A 173 6.17 -3.92 2.05
N PHE A 174 7.42 -4.38 2.07
CA PHE A 174 7.98 -5.13 3.18
C PHE A 174 9.25 -4.44 3.68
N SER A 175 9.47 -4.50 4.99
CA SER A 175 10.72 -4.12 5.62
C SER A 175 11.09 -5.19 6.65
N PRO A 176 12.37 -5.60 6.73
CA PRO A 176 12.83 -6.44 7.82
C PRO A 176 12.69 -5.69 9.15
N GLU A 177 12.53 -6.46 10.22
CA GLU A 177 12.48 -5.92 11.57
C GLU A 177 13.85 -5.38 11.97
N ASN A 178 13.93 -4.08 12.23
CA ASN A 178 15.10 -3.48 12.85
C ASN A 178 14.81 -3.24 14.34
N THR A 179 15.57 -3.90 15.20
CA THR A 179 15.48 -3.77 16.67
C THR A 179 16.60 -2.91 17.25
N GLU A 180 17.53 -2.42 16.42
CA GLU A 180 18.69 -1.66 16.90
C GLU A 180 18.32 -0.24 17.37
N LEU A 181 17.21 0.32 16.87
CA LEU A 181 16.73 1.67 17.19
C LEU A 181 15.31 1.63 17.74
N ALA A 182 15.16 1.89 19.04
CA ALA A 182 13.88 2.10 19.69
C ALA A 182 13.50 3.59 19.57
N PRO A 183 12.42 3.95 18.86
CA PRO A 183 12.06 5.35 18.67
C PRO A 183 11.55 5.95 20.00
N ALA A 184 12.01 7.17 20.30
CA ALA A 184 11.59 7.92 21.46
C ALA A 184 11.46 9.41 21.13
N ALA A 185 10.42 10.04 21.66
CA ALA A 185 10.16 11.47 21.58
C ALA A 185 10.00 12.03 23.00
N GLU A 186 10.54 13.21 23.25
CA GLU A 186 10.44 13.90 24.53
C GLU A 186 10.08 15.36 24.29
N MET A 187 9.01 15.82 24.94
CA MET A 187 8.46 17.16 24.80
C MET A 187 8.35 17.81 26.18
N THR A 188 8.71 19.09 26.25
CA THR A 188 8.60 19.90 27.46
C THR A 188 7.58 21.02 27.22
N PHE A 189 6.57 21.09 28.08
CA PHE A 189 5.49 22.07 28.01
C PHE A 189 5.58 23.05 29.17
N GLU A 190 5.67 24.33 28.86
CA GLU A 190 5.60 25.42 29.83
C GLU A 190 4.20 26.01 29.84
N PHE A 191 3.69 26.36 31.02
CA PHE A 191 2.36 26.97 31.17
C PHE A 191 2.50 28.38 31.72
N LEU A 192 1.72 29.33 31.19
CA LEU A 192 1.77 30.75 31.56
C LEU A 192 1.63 31.04 33.08
N MET A 193 1.03 30.12 33.84
CA MET A 193 0.80 30.23 35.30
C MET A 193 1.53 29.16 36.12
N SER A 194 2.59 28.57 35.56
CA SER A 194 3.43 27.57 36.22
C SER A 194 4.90 27.90 35.97
N GLU A 195 5.67 28.09 37.04
CA GLU A 195 7.12 28.36 36.93
C GLU A 195 7.92 27.11 36.48
N LYS A 196 7.32 25.92 36.59
CA LYS A 196 7.95 24.65 36.26
C LYS A 196 7.21 23.93 35.14
N PRO A 197 7.93 23.17 34.29
CA PRO A 197 7.35 22.56 33.10
C PRO A 197 6.69 21.21 33.39
N LEU A 198 5.93 20.74 32.40
CA LEU A 198 5.49 19.36 32.26
C LEU A 198 6.34 18.68 31.18
N GLN A 199 6.98 17.57 31.52
CA GLN A 199 7.73 16.77 30.57
C GLN A 199 6.95 15.51 30.23
N VAL A 200 6.84 15.20 28.94
CA VAL A 200 6.18 13.99 28.42
C VAL A 200 7.16 13.30 27.49
N LYS A 201 7.46 12.04 27.78
CA LYS A 201 8.31 11.17 26.99
C LYS A 201 7.51 9.97 26.52
N LEU A 202 7.56 9.71 25.22
CA LEU A 202 6.93 8.57 24.55
C LEU A 202 8.03 7.73 23.91
N SER A 203 8.00 6.42 24.09
CA SER A 203 8.96 5.50 23.46
C SER A 203 8.33 4.18 23.07
N LEU A 204 8.80 3.58 21.98
CA LEU A 204 8.36 2.27 21.50
C LEU A 204 9.48 1.24 21.65
N GLN A 205 9.12 -0.04 21.66
CA GLN A 205 10.09 -1.13 21.78
C GLN A 205 10.92 -1.35 20.51
N LYS A 206 10.36 -0.99 19.34
CA LYS A 206 10.96 -1.16 18.01
C LYS A 206 10.38 -0.16 17.03
N GLU A 207 11.02 -0.03 15.87
CA GLU A 207 10.60 0.88 14.79
C GLU A 207 9.60 0.24 13.82
N THR A 208 9.73 -1.06 13.54
CA THR A 208 8.90 -1.79 12.56
C THR A 208 7.89 -2.70 13.25
N PHE A 209 6.62 -2.55 12.90
CA PHE A 209 5.52 -3.40 13.39
C PHE A 209 4.81 -4.06 12.20
N TYR A 210 4.40 -5.32 12.37
CA TYR A 210 3.65 -6.03 11.34
C TYR A 210 2.14 -5.98 11.61
N HIS A 211 1.34 -6.10 10.54
CA HIS A 211 -0.13 -6.13 10.65
C HIS A 211 -0.58 -7.25 11.59
N GLY A 212 -1.47 -6.92 12.53
CA GLY A 212 -1.94 -7.87 13.55
C GLY A 212 -1.13 -7.85 14.85
N GLU A 213 0.07 -7.27 14.84
CA GLU A 213 0.91 -7.16 16.03
C GLU A 213 0.43 -6.04 16.96
N PRO A 214 0.33 -6.28 18.29
CA PRO A 214 0.03 -5.23 19.25
C PRO A 214 1.20 -4.24 19.39
N LEU A 215 0.90 -2.95 19.41
CA LEU A 215 1.89 -1.89 19.59
C LEU A 215 1.99 -1.52 21.07
N LYS A 216 3.17 -1.70 21.66
CA LYS A 216 3.46 -1.32 23.05
C LYS A 216 4.21 0.00 23.12
N ALA A 217 3.61 0.98 23.79
CA ALA A 217 4.13 2.33 23.94
C ALA A 217 4.36 2.66 25.42
N ASN A 218 5.59 3.05 25.74
CA ASN A 218 5.98 3.50 27.08
C ASN A 218 5.81 5.02 27.16
N VAL A 219 4.97 5.46 28.09
CA VAL A 219 4.74 6.89 28.38
C VAL A 219 5.29 7.20 29.77
N GLU A 220 6.15 8.20 29.82
CA GLU A 220 6.73 8.74 31.04
C GLU A 220 6.39 10.22 31.14
N ILE A 221 5.67 10.60 32.19
CA ILE A 221 5.22 11.97 32.43
C ILE A 221 5.84 12.46 33.74
N THR A 222 6.62 13.53 33.67
CA THR A 222 7.17 14.22 34.83
C THR A 222 6.46 15.55 34.99
N ASN A 223 5.46 15.60 35.87
CA ASN A 223 4.64 16.78 36.09
C ASN A 223 5.23 17.66 37.20
N SER A 224 6.19 18.52 36.84
CA SER A 224 6.68 19.53 37.78
C SER A 224 5.81 20.79 37.81
N SER A 225 4.79 20.87 36.96
CA SER A 225 3.92 22.05 36.84
C SER A 225 2.94 22.19 37.99
N SER A 226 2.33 23.37 38.14
CA SER A 226 1.26 23.63 39.12
C SER A 226 -0.11 23.03 38.76
N ARG A 227 -0.23 22.34 37.60
CA ARG A 227 -1.50 21.83 37.10
C ARG A 227 -1.63 20.32 37.26
N ASN A 228 -2.87 19.83 37.41
CA ASN A 228 -3.18 18.41 37.39
C ASN A 228 -3.51 17.95 35.97
N ILE A 229 -2.95 16.84 35.55
CA ILE A 229 -3.30 16.16 34.29
C ILE A 229 -4.40 15.17 34.62
N LYS A 230 -5.53 15.26 33.91
CA LYS A 230 -6.71 14.44 34.18
C LYS A 230 -6.91 13.34 33.15
N ASP A 231 -6.65 13.65 31.89
CA ASP A 231 -6.89 12.72 30.80
C ASP A 231 -5.58 12.49 30.05
N ILE A 232 -5.20 11.22 29.93
CA ILE A 232 -4.12 10.76 29.08
C ILE A 232 -4.74 9.89 28.01
N SER A 233 -4.40 10.16 26.75
CA SER A 233 -4.84 9.38 25.61
C SER A 233 -3.66 9.04 24.74
N LEU A 234 -3.68 7.85 24.16
CA LEU A 234 -2.74 7.45 23.13
C LEU A 234 -3.48 7.19 21.84
N SER A 235 -2.86 7.52 20.71
CA SER A 235 -3.41 7.21 19.40
C SER A 235 -2.32 6.75 18.45
N VAL A 236 -2.69 5.88 17.51
CA VAL A 236 -1.89 5.59 16.33
C VAL A 236 -2.54 6.33 15.18
N GLU A 237 -1.87 7.29 14.59
CA GLU A 237 -2.38 8.06 13.45
C GLU A 237 -1.78 7.57 12.14
N GLN A 238 -2.66 7.22 11.20
CA GLN A 238 -2.30 7.00 9.81
C GLN A 238 -2.31 8.33 9.07
N VAL A 239 -1.18 8.68 8.49
CA VAL A 239 -0.97 9.87 7.67
C VAL A 239 -0.85 9.43 6.23
N THR A 240 -1.78 9.87 5.38
CA THR A 240 -1.75 9.59 3.94
C THR A 240 -1.54 10.89 3.18
N ASN A 241 -0.38 11.00 2.52
CA ASN A 241 -0.07 12.09 1.62
C ASN A 241 -0.39 11.66 0.18
N VAL A 242 -1.35 12.33 -0.45
CA VAL A 242 -1.71 12.12 -1.84
C VAL A 242 -0.96 13.15 -2.69
N VAL A 243 -0.07 12.66 -3.55
CA VAL A 243 0.82 13.46 -4.41
C VAL A 243 0.43 13.22 -5.86
N LEU A 244 -0.36 14.11 -6.46
CA LEU A 244 -0.80 13.94 -7.86
C LEU A 244 -0.92 15.25 -8.63
N TYR A 245 -1.87 16.11 -8.22
CA TYR A 245 -2.07 17.47 -8.75
C TYR A 245 -1.81 18.50 -7.64
N SER A 246 -2.29 18.17 -6.45
CA SER A 246 -2.02 18.81 -5.17
C SER A 246 -1.25 17.82 -4.26
N ASN A 247 -0.68 18.36 -3.19
CA ASN A 247 -0.11 17.60 -2.08
C ASN A 247 -1.12 17.62 -0.92
N ASP A 248 -2.08 16.70 -0.97
CA ASP A 248 -3.14 16.63 0.04
C ASP A 248 -2.73 15.68 1.16
N LYS A 249 -2.93 16.11 2.41
CA LYS A 249 -2.60 15.31 3.61
C LYS A 249 -3.87 14.92 4.35
N TYR A 250 -4.07 13.62 4.53
CA TYR A 250 -5.16 13.05 5.32
C TYR A 250 -4.59 12.39 6.57
N VAL A 251 -5.10 12.78 7.74
CA VAL A 251 -4.70 12.19 9.02
C VAL A 251 -5.92 11.53 9.64
N LYS A 252 -5.78 10.25 10.02
CA LYS A 252 -6.81 9.47 10.69
C LYS A 252 -6.18 8.63 11.79
N SER A 253 -6.62 8.81 13.04
CA SER A 253 -6.33 7.84 14.11
C SER A 253 -6.89 6.48 13.70
N VAL A 254 -6.09 5.41 13.67
CA VAL A 254 -6.49 4.01 13.40
C VAL A 254 -6.60 3.16 14.67
N ALA A 255 -5.99 3.62 15.75
CA ALA A 255 -6.21 3.12 17.10
C ALA A 255 -6.19 4.31 18.06
N LYS A 256 -7.02 4.25 19.11
CA LYS A 256 -7.03 5.22 20.19
C LYS A 256 -7.33 4.49 21.49
N GLU A 257 -6.57 4.81 22.52
CA GLU A 257 -6.77 4.36 23.90
C GLU A 257 -6.95 5.60 24.77
N GLU A 258 -8.08 5.71 25.47
CA GLU A 258 -8.30 6.72 26.51
C GLU A 258 -8.13 6.06 27.87
N THR A 259 -7.45 6.73 28.80
CA THR A 259 -7.04 6.14 30.07
C THR A 259 -7.66 6.91 31.22
N ASP A 260 -7.93 6.22 32.33
CA ASP A 260 -8.36 6.84 33.60
C ASP A 260 -7.16 7.31 34.45
N ASP A 261 -5.95 7.29 33.89
CA ASP A 261 -4.74 7.68 34.60
C ASP A 261 -4.67 9.21 34.73
N SER A 262 -4.29 9.67 35.92
CA SER A 262 -4.09 11.09 36.21
C SER A 262 -2.70 11.33 36.82
N VAL A 263 -2.14 12.51 36.56
CA VAL A 263 -0.82 12.90 37.08
C VAL A 263 -0.98 14.21 37.85
N PRO A 264 -1.13 14.15 39.19
CA PRO A 264 -1.15 15.33 40.02
C PRO A 264 0.14 16.18 39.89
N SER A 265 0.03 17.46 40.22
CA SER A 265 1.18 18.37 40.34
C SER A 265 2.27 17.78 41.26
N GLY A 266 3.52 17.84 40.81
CA GLY A 266 4.69 17.37 41.56
C GLY A 266 4.93 15.87 41.52
N THR A 267 4.17 15.11 40.72
CA THR A 267 4.28 13.65 40.63
C THR A 267 4.76 13.19 39.25
N THR A 268 5.14 11.91 39.17
CA THR A 268 5.55 11.26 37.93
C THR A 268 4.70 10.03 37.64
N LEU A 269 4.47 9.75 36.36
CA LEU A 269 3.84 8.53 35.86
C LEU A 269 4.78 7.85 34.88
N LYS A 270 4.93 6.53 35.01
CA LYS A 270 5.62 5.70 34.03
C LYS A 270 4.81 4.44 33.78
N LYS A 271 4.25 4.29 32.59
CA LYS A 271 3.33 3.21 32.26
C LYS A 271 3.46 2.77 30.81
N GLU A 272 3.31 1.46 30.58
CA GLU A 272 3.22 0.88 29.25
C GLU A 272 1.75 0.75 28.85
N TYR A 273 1.42 1.21 27.64
CA TYR A 273 0.10 1.11 27.04
C TYR A 273 0.17 0.24 25.78
N THR A 274 -0.90 -0.51 25.50
CA THR A 274 -0.98 -1.40 24.32
C THR A 274 -2.09 -0.94 23.38
N LEU A 275 -1.74 -0.64 22.13
CA LEU A 275 -2.65 -0.23 21.07
C LEU A 275 -2.80 -1.34 20.03
N HIS A 276 -3.98 -1.46 19.42
CA HIS A 276 -4.30 -2.47 18.42
C HIS A 276 -4.72 -1.82 17.09
N PRO A 277 -3.76 -1.39 16.23
CA PRO A 277 -4.05 -0.79 14.93
C PRO A 277 -4.54 -1.84 13.93
N LEU A 278 -5.78 -2.28 14.07
CA LEU A 278 -6.39 -3.32 13.24
C LEU A 278 -7.44 -2.73 12.31
N LEU A 279 -7.48 -3.21 11.06
CA LEU A 279 -8.55 -2.86 10.11
C LEU A 279 -9.93 -3.27 10.65
N ALA A 280 -10.02 -4.35 11.43
CA ALA A 280 -11.26 -4.84 12.02
C ALA A 280 -12.05 -3.75 12.77
N TYR A 281 -11.37 -2.83 13.44
CA TYR A 281 -11.98 -1.73 14.20
C TYR A 281 -12.23 -0.46 13.37
N ASN A 282 -11.86 -0.47 12.09
CA ASN A 282 -11.88 0.70 11.21
C ASN A 282 -12.71 0.51 9.94
N LYS A 283 -13.42 -0.62 9.79
CA LYS A 283 -14.15 -1.02 8.58
C LYS A 283 -15.26 -0.05 8.14
N ASP A 284 -15.75 0.81 9.02
CA ASP A 284 -16.82 1.77 8.69
C ASP A 284 -16.32 3.21 8.55
N ARG A 285 -15.00 3.42 8.61
CA ARG A 285 -14.39 4.76 8.65
C ARG A 285 -13.94 5.25 7.27
N ARG A 286 -14.37 6.46 6.94
CA ARG A 286 -13.99 7.13 5.70
C ARG A 286 -12.52 7.58 5.72
N GLY A 287 -11.82 7.37 4.60
CA GLY A 287 -10.51 7.93 4.34
C GLY A 287 -9.36 7.21 5.03
N ILE A 288 -9.56 5.98 5.49
CA ILE A 288 -8.49 5.08 5.92
C ILE A 288 -7.81 4.49 4.69
N ALA A 289 -6.48 4.54 4.62
CA ALA A 289 -5.69 3.91 3.58
C ALA A 289 -5.53 2.41 3.84
N LEU A 290 -5.74 1.60 2.80
CA LEU A 290 -5.70 0.14 2.79
C LEU A 290 -4.72 -0.36 1.71
N ASP A 291 -4.10 -1.52 1.92
CA ASP A 291 -3.19 -2.16 0.95
C ASP A 291 -3.93 -2.94 -0.17
N GLY A 292 -5.25 -3.06 -0.05
CA GLY A 292 -6.12 -3.84 -0.92
C GLY A 292 -7.50 -3.22 -1.03
N ARG A 293 -8.48 -3.99 -1.53
CA ARG A 293 -9.88 -3.54 -1.55
C ARG A 293 -10.61 -4.17 -0.38
N LEU A 294 -11.40 -3.39 0.35
CA LEU A 294 -12.14 -3.82 1.54
C LEU A 294 -12.94 -5.13 1.41
N LYS A 295 -13.36 -5.52 0.20
CA LYS A 295 -14.09 -6.78 -0.07
C LYS A 295 -13.18 -8.02 -0.15
N HIS A 296 -11.87 -7.84 -0.16
CA HIS A 296 -10.91 -8.93 -0.19
C HIS A 296 -10.50 -9.29 1.25
N GLU A 297 -10.55 -10.58 1.57
CA GLU A 297 -10.29 -11.12 2.91
C GLU A 297 -8.85 -10.83 3.40
N ASP A 298 -7.92 -10.65 2.47
CA ASP A 298 -6.50 -10.39 2.66
C ASP A 298 -6.13 -8.89 2.64
N THR A 299 -7.10 -8.01 2.89
CA THR A 299 -6.86 -6.56 2.97
C THR A 299 -6.55 -6.13 4.40
N ASN A 300 -5.50 -5.33 4.56
CA ASN A 300 -5.09 -4.71 5.82
C ASN A 300 -5.09 -3.19 5.71
N LEU A 301 -4.70 -2.52 6.80
CA LEU A 301 -4.30 -1.11 6.72
C LEU A 301 -3.11 -1.00 5.76
N ALA A 302 -2.99 0.13 5.05
CA ALA A 302 -1.87 0.31 4.12
C ALA A 302 -0.53 0.30 4.88
N SER A 303 0.46 -0.43 4.38
CA SER A 303 1.81 -0.40 4.95
C SER A 303 2.47 0.98 4.77
N SER A 304 3.39 1.34 5.66
CA SER A 304 4.22 2.54 5.50
C SER A 304 4.96 2.51 4.16
N SER A 305 4.98 3.63 3.44
CA SER A 305 5.69 3.77 2.17
C SER A 305 7.15 4.11 2.44
N ILE A 306 8.07 3.28 1.95
CA ILE A 306 9.51 3.51 2.06
C ILE A 306 10.00 3.90 0.68
N VAL A 307 10.55 5.11 0.56
CA VAL A 307 10.96 5.68 -0.73
C VAL A 307 12.38 6.18 -0.61
N LYS A 308 13.25 5.81 -1.56
CA LYS A 308 14.62 6.32 -1.61
C LYS A 308 14.59 7.85 -1.76
N GLN A 309 15.42 8.55 -0.98
CA GLN A 309 15.40 10.01 -0.91
C GLN A 309 15.65 10.68 -2.27
N GLU A 310 16.44 10.03 -3.13
CA GLU A 310 16.79 10.47 -4.48
C GLU A 310 15.56 10.54 -5.41
N VAL A 311 14.63 9.59 -5.28
CA VAL A 311 13.45 9.49 -6.16
C VAL A 311 12.18 10.07 -5.55
N LEU A 312 12.21 10.48 -4.27
CA LEU A 312 11.04 10.95 -3.53
C LEU A 312 10.28 12.08 -4.23
N LYS A 313 10.99 12.99 -4.90
CA LYS A 313 10.39 14.12 -5.63
C LYS A 313 9.64 13.69 -6.91
N GLU A 314 9.93 12.50 -7.42
CA GLU A 314 9.34 11.97 -8.65
C GLU A 314 8.12 11.08 -8.37
N VAL A 315 7.98 10.59 -7.13
CA VAL A 315 6.88 9.69 -6.78
C VAL A 315 5.55 10.42 -6.84
N GLN A 316 4.67 9.91 -7.68
CA GLN A 316 3.27 10.31 -7.76
C GLN A 316 2.41 9.16 -7.24
N GLY A 317 1.43 9.44 -6.38
CA GLY A 317 0.58 8.40 -5.79
C GLY A 317 0.12 8.71 -4.38
N MET A 318 0.07 7.67 -3.55
CA MET A 318 -0.25 7.77 -2.12
C MET A 318 0.95 7.30 -1.32
N LEU A 319 1.44 8.16 -0.43
CA LEU A 319 2.48 7.85 0.53
C LEU A 319 1.85 7.77 1.90
N VAL A 320 1.95 6.60 2.53
CA VAL A 320 1.38 6.34 3.86
C VAL A 320 2.49 6.29 4.89
N SER A 321 2.28 6.93 6.02
CA SER A 321 3.13 6.79 7.21
C SER A 321 2.25 6.70 8.45
N TYR A 322 2.85 6.24 9.56
CA TYR A 322 2.19 6.17 10.85
C TYR A 322 2.99 6.94 11.88
N LYS A 323 2.30 7.50 12.86
CA LYS A 323 2.89 8.08 14.07
C LYS A 323 2.09 7.65 15.28
N VAL A 324 2.75 7.57 16.43
CA VAL A 324 2.11 7.31 17.72
C VAL A 324 2.10 8.64 18.46
N GLN A 325 0.94 9.02 18.99
CA GLN A 325 0.77 10.28 19.69
C GLN A 325 0.29 10.02 21.12
N ALA A 326 0.91 10.69 22.09
CA ALA A 326 0.45 10.76 23.47
C ALA A 326 -0.12 12.16 23.73
N GLY A 327 -1.44 12.24 23.90
CA GLY A 327 -2.16 13.47 24.24
C GLY A 327 -2.43 13.55 25.74
N VAL A 328 -2.14 14.69 26.35
CA VAL A 328 -2.43 14.97 27.76
C VAL A 328 -3.28 16.23 27.89
N LEU A 329 -4.32 16.16 28.73
CA LEU A 329 -5.25 17.27 28.97
C LEU A 329 -5.13 17.77 30.41
N SER A 330 -4.99 19.10 30.54
CA SER A 330 -4.99 19.80 31.81
C SER A 330 -5.97 20.98 31.80
N GLY A 331 -7.20 20.73 32.24
CA GLY A 331 -8.27 21.72 32.24
C GLY A 331 -8.62 22.17 30.81
N PHE A 332 -8.48 23.46 30.51
CA PHE A 332 -8.78 24.04 29.18
C PHE A 332 -7.59 24.00 28.18
N CYS A 333 -6.47 23.35 28.51
CA CYS A 333 -5.28 23.29 27.65
C CYS A 333 -4.85 21.84 27.41
N GLY A 334 -4.82 21.43 26.14
CA GLY A 334 -4.35 20.11 25.71
C GLY A 334 -3.02 20.23 24.97
N VAL A 335 -2.11 19.31 25.24
CA VAL A 335 -0.80 19.23 24.57
C VAL A 335 -0.51 17.77 24.18
N ALA A 336 0.30 17.56 23.15
CA ALA A 336 0.59 16.22 22.64
C ALA A 336 2.06 16.06 22.26
N ALA A 337 2.62 14.88 22.54
CA ALA A 337 3.91 14.41 22.03
C ALA A 337 3.69 13.43 20.88
N GLU A 338 4.44 13.59 19.79
CA GLU A 338 4.38 12.80 18.55
C GLU A 338 5.75 12.19 18.22
#